data_AF-L9WYH3-F1
#
_entry.id   AF-L9WYH3-F1
#
_cell.length_a   1.000
_cell.length_b   1.000
_cell.length_c   1.000
_cell.angle_alpha   90.00
_cell.angle_beta   90.00
_cell.angle_gamma   90.00
#
_symmetry.space_group_name_H-M   'P 1'
#
loop_
_entity.id
_entity.type
_entity.pdbx_description
1 polymer ?
#
loop_
_entity_poly.entity_id
_entity_poly.type
_entity_poly.pdbx_seq_one_letter_code
_entity_poly.pdbx_strand_id
1 'polypeptide(L)' 'MNEAIPPQCPECGSTNLQLSRVAPAEHDHGDAWVTHASCGACEEYVEWFN' A
#
# COMPACT_ATOMS: atom_id res chain seq x y z
N MET A 1 -6.20 -13.55 -3.43
CA MET A 1 -6.15 -13.90 -2.00
C MET A 1 -6.44 -12.60 -1.28
N ASN A 2 -7.26 -12.56 -0.23
CA ASN A 2 -7.61 -11.28 0.40
C ASN A 2 -6.43 -10.82 1.27
N GLU A 3 -5.39 -10.29 0.64
CA GLU A 3 -4.20 -9.73 1.26
C GLU A 3 -4.63 -8.44 1.98
N ALA A 4 -5.17 -8.63 3.18
CA ALA A 4 -5.54 -7.54 4.05
C ALA A 4 -4.27 -6.75 4.38
N ILE A 5 -4.27 -5.48 3.98
CA ILE A 5 -3.15 -4.56 4.19
C ILE A 5 -2.78 -4.61 5.67
N PRO A 6 -1.51 -4.91 6.02
CA PRO A 6 -1.13 -5.09 7.41
C PRO A 6 -1.39 -3.79 8.18
N PRO A 7 -1.90 -3.86 9.42
CA PRO A 7 -2.17 -2.68 10.23
C PRO A 7 -0.89 -1.96 10.71
N GLN A 8 0.28 -2.53 10.43
CA GLN A 8 1.60 -2.02 10.80
C GLN A 8 2.62 -2.27 9.70
N CYS A 9 3.58 -1.38 9.55
CA CYS A 9 4.68 -1.51 8.61
C CYS A 9 5.55 -2.72 9.01
N PRO A 10 5.81 -3.67 8.10
CA PRO A 10 6.62 -4.85 8.42
C PRO A 10 8.10 -4.51 8.67
N GLU A 11 8.61 -3.43 8.07
CA GLU A 11 10.02 -3.05 8.17
C GLU A 11 10.36 -2.39 9.53
N CYS A 12 9.51 -1.45 9.98
CA CYS A 12 9.80 -0.67 11.18
C CYS A 12 8.80 -0.91 12.34
N GLY A 13 7.72 -1.67 12.11
CA GLY A 13 6.67 -1.90 13.11
C GLY A 13 5.77 -0.68 13.38
N SER A 14 5.93 0.41 12.62
CA SER A 14 5.11 1.62 12.80
C SER A 14 3.69 1.41 12.34
N THR A 15 2.72 1.90 13.10
CA THR A 15 1.30 1.92 12.74
C THR A 15 0.90 3.15 11.92
N ASN A 16 1.85 4.07 11.66
CA ASN A 16 1.63 5.25 10.85
C ASN A 16 1.70 4.91 9.35
N LEU A 17 0.72 4.13 8.89
CA LEU A 17 0.54 3.75 7.50
C LEU A 17 -0.50 4.66 6.85
N GLN A 18 -0.14 5.20 5.70
CA GLN A 18 -1.00 6.04 4.90
C GLN A 18 -1.49 5.26 3.68
N LEU A 19 -2.80 5.04 3.62
CA LEU A 19 -3.45 4.27 2.57
C LEU A 19 -3.95 5.22 1.48
N SER A 20 -3.49 5.02 0.26
CA SER A 20 -3.92 5.76 -0.92
C SER A 20 -4.45 4.78 -1.95
N ARG A 21 -5.69 4.98 -2.39
CA ARG A 21 -6.22 4.25 -3.55
C ARG A 21 -5.68 4.89 -4.81
N VAL A 22 -4.95 4.10 -5.58
CA VAL A 22 -4.36 4.52 -6.84
C VAL A 22 -5.27 4.01 -7.95
N ALA A 23 -5.64 4.91 -8.84
CA ALA A 23 -6.47 4.56 -9.99
C ALA A 23 -5.64 3.73 -10.99
N PRO A 24 -6.28 2.89 -11.80
CA PRO A 24 -5.59 2.13 -12.85
C PRO A 24 -4.82 3.00 -13.83
N ALA A 25 -5.28 4.24 -14.05
CA ALA A 25 -4.60 5.21 -14.90
C ALA A 25 -3.28 5.74 -14.31
N GLU A 26 -3.04 5.53 -13.02
CA GLU A 26 -1.87 6.04 -12.29
C GLU A 26 -0.86 4.95 -11.93
N HIS A 27 -1.03 3.70 -12.40
CA HIS A 27 -0.07 2.63 -12.21
C HIS A 27 0.03 1.70 -13.43
N ASP A 28 1.18 1.05 -13.60
CA ASP A 28 1.44 0.16 -14.75
C ASP A 28 0.89 -1.27 -14.55
N HIS A 29 0.27 -1.55 -13.41
CA HIS A 29 -0.27 -2.87 -13.03
C HIS A 29 -1.61 -3.24 -13.69
N GLY A 30 -1.95 -2.63 -14.82
CA GLY A 30 -3.17 -2.88 -15.60
C GLY A 30 -4.41 -2.10 -15.11
N ASP A 31 -5.60 -2.56 -15.50
CA ASP A 31 -6.88 -1.87 -15.25
C ASP A 31 -7.49 -2.09 -13.84
N ALA A 32 -6.76 -2.74 -12.93
CA ALA A 32 -7.24 -3.01 -11.58
C ALA A 32 -7.03 -1.78 -10.68
N TRP A 33 -7.88 -1.57 -9.67
CA TRP A 33 -7.60 -0.58 -8.63
C TRP A 33 -6.64 -1.17 -7.61
N VAL A 34 -5.62 -0.41 -7.22
CA VAL A 34 -4.66 -0.85 -6.21
C VAL A 34 -4.70 0.05 -4.98
N THR A 35 -4.32 -0.52 -3.84
CA THR A 35 -4.16 0.28 -2.61
C THR A 35 -2.68 0.34 -2.28
N HIS A 36 -2.15 1.54 -2.34
CA HIS A 36 -0.80 1.84 -1.95
C HIS A 36 -0.78 2.13 -0.44
N ALA A 37 0.07 1.46 0.33
CA ALA A 37 0.34 1.88 1.70
C ALA A 37 1.77 2.39 1.82
N SER A 38 1.90 3.64 2.24
CA SER A 38 3.19 4.26 2.50
C SER A 38 3.37 4.39 4.01
N CYS A 39 4.53 3.97 4.53
CA CYS A 39 4.86 4.18 5.92
C CYS A 39 5.50 5.55 6.09
N GLY A 40 4.86 6.44 6.84
CA GLY A 40 5.41 7.78 7.11
C GLY A 40 6.62 7.79 8.06
N ALA A 41 7.00 6.64 8.64
CA ALA A 41 8.08 6.54 9.61
C ALA A 41 9.41 6.09 9.00
N CYS A 42 9.38 5.19 8.00
CA CYS A 42 10.57 4.71 7.30
C CYS A 42 10.65 5.18 5.84
N GLU A 43 9.67 5.96 5.37
CA GLU A 43 9.55 6.43 3.97
C GLU A 43 9.44 5.30 2.93
N GLU A 44 9.38 4.04 3.38
CA GLU A 44 9.17 2.87 2.53
C GLU A 44 7.70 2.76 2.13
N TYR A 45 7.50 2.39 0.87
CA TYR A 45 6.19 2.14 0.29
C TYR A 45 6.09 0.71 -0.23
N VAL A 46 4.91 0.12 -0.09
CA VAL A 46 4.61 -1.19 -0.67
C VAL A 46 3.24 -1.09 -1.35
N GLU A 47 3.12 -1.70 -2.52
CA GLU A 47 1.87 -1.77 -3.28
C GLU A 47 1.14 -3.06 -2.90
N TRP A 48 -0.14 -2.93 -2.51
CA TRP A 48 -1.00 -4.08 -2.22
C TRP A 48 -2.09 -4.20 -3.28
N PHE A 49 -2.24 -5.42 -3.78
CA PHE A 49 -3.24 -5.82 -4.77
C PHE A 49 -4.34 -6.63 -4.07
N ASN A 50 -5.60 -6.51 -4.52
CA ASN A 50 -6.72 -7.34 -4.04
C ASN A 50 -7.11 -8.38 -5.09
#